data_AF-A0AAW0WBN2-F1
#
_entry.id   AF-A0AAW0WBN2-F1
#
_cell.length_a   1.000
_cell.length_b   1.000
_cell.length_c   1.000
_cell.angle_alpha   90.00
_cell.angle_beta   90.00
_cell.angle_gamma   90.00
#
_symmetry.space_group_name_H-M   'P 1'
#
loop_
_entity.id
_entity.type
_entity.pdbx_description
1 polymer ?
#
loop_
_entity_poly.entity_id
_entity_poly.type
_entity_poly.pdbx_seq_one_letter_code
_entity_poly.pdbx_strand_id
1 'polypeptide(L)'
;MQLSRSAVYTMLQTYAEKDRIITVLPPPFIRQASPHINDDFDEAVKNAANGNRTLQAGLKISKMIVLGDMATGKTCLVNRLCHQVFDANYKATIGVDFEVERFDILGIPYNLQIWDTAGQERFKCIAASYYRGANAVMIVFDVTNIVTLAHTAQWLEEAKQANLGLNPLVFLVGTKRDLMSEGAYQQIETQARRVAQGLGAEYWAVSSKTGDNVEALFLRVAALAFNQAVLQEVQGCETHKHTATVKIGEKLDNTYETRKRSKCAACRK
;
A
#
# COMPACT_ATOMS: atom_id res chain seq x y z
N MET A 1 -26.72 -17.58 3.56
CA MET A 1 -26.49 -16.90 2.27
C MET A 1 -25.43 -15.84 2.52
N GLN A 2 -24.15 -16.17 2.35
CA GLN A 2 -23.07 -15.19 2.49
C GLN A 2 -23.12 -14.29 1.24
N LEU A 3 -23.45 -13.02 1.43
CA LEU A 3 -23.27 -12.00 0.38
C LEU A 3 -21.79 -12.01 0.01
N SER A 4 -21.46 -12.21 -1.26
CA SER A 4 -20.08 -12.19 -1.72
C SER A 4 -19.50 -10.81 -1.45
N ARG A 5 -18.49 -10.73 -0.58
CA ARG A 5 -17.63 -9.55 -0.37
C ARG A 5 -16.70 -9.35 -1.57
N SER A 6 -17.24 -9.32 -2.78
CA SER A 6 -16.46 -9.03 -3.97
C SER A 6 -15.92 -7.60 -3.88
N ALA A 7 -14.70 -7.35 -4.35
CA ALA A 7 -14.12 -6.01 -4.44
C ALA A 7 -15.07 -4.97 -5.07
N VAL A 8 -15.87 -5.37 -6.07
CA VAL A 8 -16.88 -4.51 -6.70
C VAL A 8 -17.99 -4.14 -5.71
N TYR A 9 -18.48 -5.10 -4.93
CA TYR A 9 -19.49 -4.86 -3.91
C TYR A 9 -18.97 -3.95 -2.79
N THR A 10 -17.74 -4.18 -2.32
CA THR A 10 -17.11 -3.32 -1.30
C THR A 10 -16.93 -1.89 -1.79
N MET A 11 -16.58 -1.69 -3.06
CA MET A 11 -16.48 -0.36 -3.65
C MET A 11 -17.83 0.36 -3.78
N LEU A 12 -18.95 -0.37 -3.84
CA LEU A 12 -20.30 0.20 -3.90
C LEU A 12 -20.88 0.55 -2.52
N GLN A 13 -20.26 0.07 -1.43
CA GLN A 13 -20.74 0.38 -0.08
C GLN A 13 -20.44 1.83 0.31
N THR A 14 -21.39 2.43 1.03
CA THR A 14 -21.28 3.81 1.52
C THR A 14 -20.54 3.90 2.87
N TYR A 15 -20.53 2.83 3.67
CA TYR A 15 -20.02 2.82 5.05
C TYR A 15 -18.91 1.77 5.23
N ALA A 16 -17.93 2.05 6.09
CA ALA A 16 -16.93 1.09 6.52
C ALA A 16 -17.48 0.19 7.66
N GLU A 17 -16.90 -1.00 7.84
CA GLU A 17 -17.21 -1.85 9.00
C GLU A 17 -16.71 -1.20 10.30
N LYS A 18 -17.34 -1.51 11.43
CA LYS A 18 -17.04 -0.82 12.72
C LYS A 18 -15.59 -1.00 13.17
N ASP A 19 -15.00 -2.14 12.85
CA ASP A 19 -13.61 -2.53 13.08
C ASP A 19 -12.63 -1.99 12.00
N ARG A 20 -13.12 -1.09 11.13
CA ARG A 20 -12.33 -0.40 10.09
C ARG A 20 -12.36 1.11 10.24
N ILE A 21 -12.78 1.60 11.42
CA ILE A 21 -12.79 3.01 11.79
C ILE A 21 -11.49 3.34 12.53
N ILE A 22 -10.73 4.31 12.00
CA ILE A 22 -9.43 4.73 12.52
C ILE A 22 -9.50 6.22 12.86
N THR A 23 -9.51 6.53 14.16
CA THR A 23 -9.48 7.91 14.66
C THR A 23 -8.13 8.31 15.24
N VAL A 24 -7.28 7.33 15.53
CA VAL A 24 -5.92 7.49 16.06
C VAL A 24 -5.01 6.56 15.27
N LEU A 25 -3.78 7.00 15.00
CA LEU A 25 -2.80 6.19 14.29
C LEU A 25 -2.50 4.90 15.08
N PRO A 26 -2.75 3.70 14.53
CA PRO A 26 -2.44 2.45 15.22
C PRO A 26 -0.94 2.35 15.51
N PRO A 27 -0.51 1.82 16.67
CA PRO A 27 0.91 1.69 16.98
C PRO A 27 1.60 0.64 16.11
N PRO A 28 2.94 0.71 15.93
CA PRO A 28 3.68 -0.37 15.29
C PRO A 28 3.72 -1.62 16.18
N PHE A 29 3.94 -2.80 15.59
CA PHE A 29 4.11 -4.05 16.32
C PHE A 29 5.25 -3.98 17.35
N ILE A 30 6.41 -3.45 16.92
CA ILE A 30 7.57 -3.18 17.77
C ILE A 30 8.12 -1.80 17.43
N ARG A 31 8.12 -0.89 18.41
CA ARG A 31 8.58 0.51 18.21
C ARG A 31 10.00 0.60 17.67
N GLN A 32 10.94 -0.23 18.15
CA GLN A 32 12.34 -0.20 17.72
C GLN A 32 12.58 -0.80 16.32
N ALA A 33 11.57 -1.43 15.73
CA ALA A 33 11.65 -2.08 14.42
C ALA A 33 10.67 -1.44 13.42
N SER A 34 10.30 -0.18 13.64
CA SER A 34 9.50 0.61 12.72
C SER A 34 10.24 1.90 12.32
N PRO A 35 10.29 2.24 11.03
CA PRO A 35 10.73 3.57 10.58
C PRO A 35 9.67 4.66 10.85
N HIS A 36 8.44 4.29 11.22
CA HIS A 36 7.30 5.18 11.41
C HIS A 36 7.00 5.34 12.91
N ILE A 37 7.76 6.21 13.58
CA ILE A 37 7.71 6.36 15.05
C ILE A 37 6.62 7.30 15.57
N ASN A 38 5.88 7.97 14.68
CA ASN A 38 4.83 8.90 15.08
C ASN A 38 3.72 8.16 15.83
N ASP A 39 3.25 8.76 16.93
CA ASP A 39 2.16 8.24 17.76
C ASP A 39 0.77 8.69 17.29
N ASP A 40 0.72 9.65 16.36
CA ASP A 40 -0.53 10.21 15.82
C ASP A 40 -0.34 10.60 14.34
N PHE A 41 -1.46 10.90 13.65
CA PHE A 41 -1.47 11.48 12.31
C PHE A 41 -0.80 12.86 12.30
N ASP A 42 -0.17 13.20 11.17
CA ASP A 42 0.45 14.51 11.00
C ASP A 42 -0.58 15.64 11.16
N GLU A 43 -0.18 16.74 11.80
CA GLU A 43 -1.07 17.88 12.05
C GLU A 43 -1.68 18.44 10.76
N ALA A 44 -0.91 18.47 9.67
CA ALA A 44 -1.41 18.86 8.35
C ALA A 44 -2.53 17.94 7.86
N VAL A 45 -2.44 16.63 8.13
CA VAL A 45 -3.45 15.62 7.77
C VAL A 45 -4.71 15.81 8.60
N LYS A 46 -4.58 16.00 9.92
CA LYS A 46 -5.71 16.28 10.82
C LYS A 46 -6.43 17.58 10.44
N ASN A 47 -5.68 18.63 10.13
CA ASN A 47 -6.24 19.91 9.67
C ASN A 47 -6.93 19.78 8.32
N ALA A 48 -6.35 19.01 7.38
CA ALA A 48 -6.97 18.76 6.08
C ALA A 48 -8.27 17.95 6.24
N ALA A 49 -8.29 16.96 7.13
CA ALA A 49 -9.47 16.14 7.43
C ALA A 49 -10.61 16.96 8.05
N ASN A 50 -10.29 17.85 8.97
CA ASN A 50 -11.28 18.71 9.64
C ASN A 50 -11.76 19.89 8.77
N GLY A 51 -10.91 20.41 7.88
CA GLY A 51 -11.10 21.71 7.25
C GLY A 51 -11.64 21.72 5.81
N ASN A 52 -11.56 20.64 5.03
CA ASN A 52 -11.71 20.72 3.57
C ASN A 52 -12.74 19.75 2.95
N ARG A 53 -13.65 20.29 2.12
CA ARG A 53 -14.42 19.51 1.11
C ARG A 53 -13.53 18.88 0.03
N THR A 54 -12.28 19.32 -0.12
CA THR A 54 -11.35 18.93 -1.19
C THR A 54 -10.89 17.47 -1.08
N LEU A 55 -10.72 16.94 0.14
CA LEU A 55 -10.39 15.51 0.35
C LEU A 55 -11.52 14.57 -0.11
N GLN A 56 -12.76 15.06 -0.22
CA GLN A 56 -13.88 14.25 -0.70
C GLN A 56 -13.81 13.90 -2.20
N ALA A 57 -12.97 14.59 -2.98
CA ALA A 57 -12.90 14.42 -4.44
C ALA A 57 -11.71 13.56 -4.92
N GLY A 58 -10.56 13.57 -4.23
CA GLY A 58 -9.30 13.01 -4.77
C GLY A 58 -8.70 11.81 -4.02
N LEU A 59 -8.70 11.81 -2.69
CA LEU A 59 -8.01 10.79 -1.89
C LEU A 59 -8.97 9.74 -1.36
N LYS A 60 -9.16 8.69 -2.14
CA LYS A 60 -9.99 7.55 -1.73
C LYS A 60 -9.31 6.22 -1.84
N ILE A 61 -8.09 6.15 -2.37
CA ILE A 61 -7.52 4.86 -2.70
C ILE A 61 -6.01 4.84 -2.60
N SER A 62 -5.48 3.79 -2.00
CA SER A 62 -4.07 3.46 -2.14
C SER A 62 -3.92 2.00 -2.50
N LYS A 63 -2.85 1.73 -3.22
CA LYS A 63 -2.50 0.40 -3.71
C LYS A 63 -1.44 -0.23 -2.83
N MET A 64 -1.69 -1.45 -2.42
CA MET A 64 -0.77 -2.31 -1.71
C MET A 64 -0.51 -3.56 -2.52
N ILE A 65 0.75 -3.97 -2.63
CA ILE A 65 1.14 -5.25 -3.22
C ILE A 65 1.67 -6.19 -2.13
N VAL A 66 1.29 -7.46 -2.21
CA VAL A 66 1.72 -8.51 -1.28
C VAL A 66 2.64 -9.49 -2.03
N LEU A 67 3.90 -9.54 -1.64
CA LEU A 67 4.98 -10.29 -2.30
C LEU A 67 5.65 -11.25 -1.32
N GLY A 68 6.42 -12.20 -1.86
CA GLY A 68 7.14 -13.21 -1.08
C GLY A 68 7.05 -14.59 -1.71
N ASP A 69 7.83 -15.53 -1.19
CA ASP A 69 7.94 -16.88 -1.73
C ASP A 69 6.60 -17.64 -1.78
N MET A 70 6.54 -18.71 -2.57
CA MET A 70 5.44 -19.66 -2.52
C MET A 70 5.20 -20.19 -1.10
N ALA A 71 3.93 -20.48 -0.79
CA ALA A 71 3.51 -21.11 0.46
C ALA A 71 3.88 -20.35 1.77
N THR A 72 4.32 -19.09 1.69
CA THR A 72 4.50 -18.22 2.86
C THR A 72 3.17 -17.73 3.44
N GLY A 73 2.02 -17.97 2.79
CA GLY A 73 0.70 -17.64 3.35
C GLY A 73 0.15 -16.26 3.00
N LYS A 74 0.64 -15.62 1.93
CA LYS A 74 0.10 -14.34 1.39
C LYS A 74 -1.42 -14.36 1.19
N THR A 75 -1.92 -15.30 0.39
CA THR A 75 -3.36 -15.47 0.13
C THR A 75 -4.15 -15.76 1.40
N CYS A 76 -3.61 -16.57 2.33
CA CYS A 76 -4.26 -16.81 3.62
C CYS A 76 -4.34 -15.54 4.47
N LEU A 77 -3.31 -14.69 4.44
CA LEU A 77 -3.28 -13.42 5.15
C LEU A 77 -4.33 -12.44 4.60
N VAL A 78 -4.41 -12.29 3.28
CA VAL A 78 -5.41 -11.44 2.62
C VAL A 78 -6.83 -11.96 2.87
N ASN A 79 -7.06 -13.27 2.71
CA ASN A 79 -8.36 -13.88 3.00
C ASN A 79 -8.78 -13.75 4.47
N ARG A 80 -7.81 -13.83 5.39
CA ARG A 80 -8.09 -13.64 6.81
C ARG A 80 -8.59 -12.22 7.08
N LEU A 81 -8.02 -11.20 6.46
CA LEU A 81 -8.49 -9.82 6.59
C LEU A 81 -9.89 -9.64 5.97
N CYS A 82 -10.01 -9.88 4.65
CA CYS A 82 -11.16 -9.47 3.86
C CYS A 82 -12.38 -10.38 4.07
N HIS A 83 -12.15 -11.68 4.26
CA HIS A 83 -13.21 -12.68 4.30
C HIS A 83 -13.40 -13.31 5.68
N GLN A 84 -12.50 -13.04 6.64
CA GLN A 84 -12.50 -13.69 7.95
C GLN A 84 -12.45 -15.22 7.87
N VAL A 85 -11.82 -15.75 6.82
CA VAL A 85 -11.70 -17.18 6.54
C VAL A 85 -10.24 -17.59 6.49
N PHE A 86 -9.97 -18.83 6.93
CA PHE A 86 -8.71 -19.52 6.73
C PHE A 86 -8.98 -20.90 6.13
N ASP A 87 -8.33 -21.20 5.01
CA ASP A 87 -8.31 -22.53 4.39
C ASP A 87 -6.90 -23.11 4.54
N ALA A 88 -6.80 -24.26 5.21
CA ALA A 88 -5.54 -24.95 5.39
C ALA A 88 -5.09 -25.68 4.11
N ASN A 89 -6.01 -25.91 3.17
CA ASN A 89 -5.68 -26.58 1.92
C ASN A 89 -4.97 -25.62 0.99
N TYR A 90 -3.66 -25.84 0.80
CA TYR A 90 -2.88 -25.04 -0.11
C TYR A 90 -3.42 -25.15 -1.53
N LYS A 91 -3.86 -24.02 -2.07
CA LYS A 91 -4.14 -23.82 -3.49
C LYS A 91 -3.17 -22.77 -3.99
N ALA A 92 -2.34 -23.12 -4.97
CA ALA A 92 -1.42 -22.15 -5.55
C ALA A 92 -2.22 -21.04 -6.24
N THR A 93 -1.91 -19.79 -5.91
CA THR A 93 -2.49 -18.62 -6.58
C THR A 93 -2.08 -18.64 -8.04
N ILE A 94 -3.05 -18.57 -8.95
CA ILE A 94 -2.80 -18.50 -10.39
C ILE A 94 -2.92 -17.02 -10.78
N GLY A 95 -1.78 -16.39 -11.08
CA GLY A 95 -1.74 -14.97 -11.44
C GLY A 95 -1.78 -14.04 -10.23
N VAL A 96 -2.74 -13.11 -10.21
CA VAL A 96 -2.88 -12.09 -9.18
C VAL A 96 -4.34 -11.94 -8.81
N ASP A 97 -4.63 -12.04 -7.51
CA ASP A 97 -5.95 -11.76 -6.96
C ASP A 97 -6.01 -10.33 -6.43
N PHE A 98 -7.21 -9.74 -6.50
CA PHE A 98 -7.44 -8.34 -6.15
C PHE A 98 -8.59 -8.24 -5.16
N GLU A 99 -8.30 -7.66 -4.00
CA GLU A 99 -9.28 -7.36 -2.98
C GLU A 99 -9.29 -5.86 -2.67
N VAL A 100 -10.43 -5.37 -2.22
CA VAL A 100 -10.58 -3.98 -1.75
C VAL A 100 -11.16 -4.00 -0.36
N GLU A 101 -10.43 -3.40 0.57
CA GLU A 101 -10.89 -3.21 1.94
C GLU A 101 -11.20 -1.72 2.17
N ARG A 102 -12.36 -1.42 2.75
CA ARG A 102 -12.82 -0.05 3.02
C ARG A 102 -12.61 0.31 4.49
N PHE A 103 -12.00 1.46 4.72
CA PHE A 103 -11.75 2.08 6.00
C PHE A 103 -12.46 3.43 6.09
N ASP A 104 -12.70 3.87 7.32
CA ASP A 104 -13.05 5.25 7.65
C ASP A 104 -11.90 5.80 8.50
N ILE A 105 -11.14 6.75 7.97
CA ILE A 105 -9.95 7.29 8.63
C ILE A 105 -10.18 8.77 8.87
N LEU A 106 -10.24 9.19 10.14
CA LEU A 106 -10.57 10.56 10.54
C LEU A 106 -11.90 11.07 9.95
N GLY A 107 -12.91 10.21 9.81
CA GLY A 107 -14.20 10.55 9.20
C GLY A 107 -14.18 10.57 7.67
N ILE A 108 -13.08 10.16 7.04
CA ILE A 108 -12.90 10.15 5.59
C ILE A 108 -12.94 8.70 5.07
N PRO A 109 -13.85 8.40 4.13
CA PRO A 109 -13.86 7.09 3.48
C PRO A 109 -12.60 6.84 2.65
N TYR A 110 -11.93 5.73 2.91
CA TYR A 110 -10.67 5.35 2.28
C TYR A 110 -10.67 3.87 1.88
N ASN A 111 -10.24 3.55 0.67
CA ASN A 111 -10.13 2.19 0.18
C ASN A 111 -8.66 1.78 0.08
N LEU A 112 -8.33 0.61 0.61
CA LEU A 112 -7.05 -0.05 0.38
C LEU A 112 -7.23 -1.14 -0.67
N GLN A 113 -6.58 -1.01 -1.82
CA GLN A 113 -6.50 -2.06 -2.82
C GLN A 113 -5.37 -3.02 -2.48
N ILE A 114 -5.68 -4.30 -2.33
CA ILE A 114 -4.73 -5.34 -1.95
C ILE A 114 -4.55 -6.26 -3.16
N TRP A 115 -3.33 -6.28 -3.68
CA TRP A 115 -2.94 -7.11 -4.82
C TRP A 115 -2.15 -8.31 -4.30
N ASP A 116 -2.82 -9.46 -4.17
CA ASP A 116 -2.21 -10.72 -3.76
C ASP A 116 -1.56 -11.38 -4.96
N THR A 117 -0.24 -11.55 -4.92
CA THR A 117 0.50 -12.10 -6.07
C THR A 117 0.86 -13.56 -5.86
N ALA A 118 0.84 -14.33 -6.95
CA ALA A 118 1.44 -15.66 -6.94
C ALA A 118 2.93 -15.55 -6.59
N GLY A 119 3.34 -16.23 -5.51
CA GLY A 119 4.75 -16.30 -5.10
C GLY A 119 5.65 -17.13 -6.03
N GLN A 120 5.22 -17.37 -7.27
CA GLN A 120 5.99 -18.11 -8.27
C GLN A 120 6.80 -17.17 -9.15
N GLU A 121 8.10 -17.37 -9.09
CA GLU A 121 9.15 -16.78 -9.91
C GLU A 121 8.97 -17.00 -11.43
N ARG A 122 8.09 -17.92 -11.85
CA ARG A 122 7.92 -18.30 -13.26
C ARG A 122 7.20 -17.25 -14.12
N PHE A 123 6.64 -16.20 -13.52
CA PHE A 123 5.88 -15.16 -14.24
C PHE A 123 6.40 -13.73 -14.05
N LYS A 124 7.70 -13.55 -13.80
CA LYS A 124 8.34 -12.23 -13.55
C LYS A 124 7.97 -11.13 -14.57
N CYS A 125 7.82 -11.46 -15.86
CA CYS A 125 7.43 -10.49 -16.88
C CYS A 125 5.98 -10.01 -16.77
N ILE A 126 5.07 -10.82 -16.24
CA ILE A 126 3.66 -10.46 -16.02
C ILE A 126 3.52 -9.69 -14.70
N ALA A 127 4.35 -10.02 -13.69
CA ALA A 127 4.31 -9.42 -12.36
C ALA A 127 4.63 -7.90 -12.32
N ALA A 128 5.53 -7.42 -13.17
CA ALA A 128 5.99 -6.03 -13.13
C ALA A 128 4.88 -4.99 -13.36
N SER A 129 3.88 -5.28 -14.20
CA SER A 129 2.75 -4.39 -14.44
C SER A 129 1.85 -4.24 -13.20
N TYR A 130 1.74 -5.31 -12.41
CA TYR A 130 0.97 -5.32 -11.16
C TYR A 130 1.69 -4.59 -10.03
N TYR A 131 3.02 -4.50 -10.05
CA TYR A 131 3.77 -3.82 -9.00
C TYR A 131 3.69 -2.30 -9.09
N ARG A 132 3.53 -1.75 -10.30
CA ARG A 132 3.57 -0.31 -10.55
C ARG A 132 2.48 0.46 -9.80
N GLY A 133 2.86 1.62 -9.27
CA GLY A 133 1.96 2.54 -8.57
C GLY A 133 1.59 2.07 -7.16
N ALA A 134 2.42 1.21 -6.54
CA ALA A 134 2.20 0.80 -5.17
C ALA A 134 2.50 1.96 -4.20
N ASN A 135 1.57 2.22 -3.28
CA ASN A 135 1.77 3.11 -2.13
C ASN A 135 2.35 2.34 -0.93
N ALA A 136 2.08 1.04 -0.85
CA ALA A 136 2.62 0.15 0.17
C ALA A 136 3.08 -1.19 -0.45
N VAL A 137 4.14 -1.76 0.10
CA VAL A 137 4.70 -3.05 -0.28
C VAL A 137 4.81 -3.90 0.98
N MET A 138 4.14 -5.05 0.99
CA MET A 138 4.28 -6.05 2.05
C MET A 138 5.05 -7.24 1.52
N ILE A 139 6.20 -7.51 2.14
CA ILE A 139 7.02 -8.67 1.86
C ILE A 139 6.78 -9.71 2.95
N VAL A 140 6.26 -10.87 2.54
CA VAL A 140 5.79 -11.92 3.44
C VAL A 140 6.76 -13.09 3.43
N PHE A 141 7.18 -13.52 4.62
CA PHE A 141 7.98 -14.72 4.84
C PHE A 141 7.32 -15.64 5.88
N ASP A 142 7.71 -16.90 5.87
CA ASP A 142 7.25 -17.90 6.83
C ASP A 142 8.22 -17.96 8.02
N VAL A 143 7.75 -17.69 9.24
CA VAL A 143 8.63 -17.74 10.43
C VAL A 143 9.20 -19.13 10.70
N THR A 144 8.61 -20.17 10.12
CA THR A 144 9.09 -21.56 10.20
C THR A 144 10.16 -21.91 9.19
N ASN A 145 10.40 -21.04 8.20
CA ASN A 145 11.36 -21.27 7.13
C ASN A 145 12.24 -20.03 6.91
N ILE A 146 13.42 -20.03 7.53
CA ILE A 146 14.40 -18.94 7.45
C ILE A 146 14.85 -18.62 6.02
N VAL A 147 14.81 -19.58 5.09
CA VAL A 147 15.18 -19.34 3.69
C VAL A 147 14.25 -18.29 3.05
N THR A 148 12.96 -18.33 3.40
CA THR A 148 11.99 -17.34 2.91
C THR A 148 12.27 -15.93 3.42
N LEU A 149 12.90 -15.78 4.59
CA LEU A 149 13.37 -14.49 5.10
C LEU A 149 14.57 -13.97 4.30
N ALA A 150 15.49 -14.85 3.87
CA ALA A 150 16.66 -14.44 3.09
C ALA A 150 16.27 -13.88 1.70
N HIS A 151 15.18 -14.37 1.11
CA HIS A 151 14.71 -13.93 -0.20
C HIS A 151 13.94 -12.59 -0.17
N THR A 152 13.56 -12.07 1.00
CA THR A 152 12.73 -10.84 1.09
C THR A 152 13.42 -9.61 0.51
N ALA A 153 14.75 -9.54 0.58
CA ALA A 153 15.52 -8.47 -0.03
C ALA A 153 15.36 -8.44 -1.55
N GLN A 154 15.36 -9.61 -2.21
CA GLN A 154 15.15 -9.71 -3.65
C GLN A 154 13.73 -9.25 -4.02
N TRP A 155 12.71 -9.67 -3.26
CA TRP A 155 11.33 -9.24 -3.52
C TRP A 155 11.14 -7.73 -3.39
N LEU A 156 11.80 -7.10 -2.41
CA LEU A 156 11.75 -5.64 -2.27
C LEU A 156 12.46 -4.93 -3.42
N GLU A 157 13.60 -5.46 -3.87
CA GLU A 157 14.33 -4.91 -5.01
C GLU A 157 13.48 -4.94 -6.29
N GLU A 158 12.82 -6.05 -6.57
CA GLU A 158 11.88 -6.17 -7.70
C GLU A 158 10.72 -5.17 -7.59
N ALA A 159 10.17 -4.96 -6.38
CA ALA A 159 9.11 -3.98 -6.14
C ALA A 159 9.60 -2.53 -6.37
N LYS A 160 10.81 -2.20 -5.92
CA LYS A 160 11.43 -0.87 -6.10
C LYS A 160 11.69 -0.57 -7.57
N GLN A 161 12.18 -1.54 -8.34
CA GLN A 161 12.41 -1.38 -9.78
C GLN A 161 11.13 -1.06 -10.54
N ALA A 162 9.99 -1.60 -10.12
CA ALA A 162 8.69 -1.30 -10.74
C ALA A 162 8.09 0.06 -10.29
N ASN A 163 8.62 0.66 -9.22
CA ASN A 163 8.09 1.86 -8.56
C ASN A 163 9.13 2.99 -8.47
N LEU A 164 10.00 3.12 -9.48
CA LEU A 164 11.01 4.19 -9.54
C LEU A 164 10.37 5.58 -9.39
N GLY A 165 10.95 6.40 -8.52
CA GLY A 165 10.46 7.75 -8.21
C GLY A 165 9.29 7.77 -7.21
N LEU A 166 8.80 6.61 -6.76
CA LEU A 166 7.88 6.49 -5.64
C LEU A 166 8.65 6.07 -4.38
N ASN A 167 8.12 6.42 -3.21
CA ASN A 167 8.62 5.97 -1.92
C ASN A 167 7.51 5.20 -1.19
N PRO A 168 7.23 3.94 -1.59
CA PRO A 168 6.19 3.15 -0.95
C PRO A 168 6.56 2.82 0.48
N LEU A 169 5.55 2.73 1.35
CA LEU A 169 5.70 2.15 2.69
C LEU A 169 6.11 0.68 2.57
N VAL A 170 7.06 0.23 3.37
CA VAL A 170 7.55 -1.15 3.31
C VAL A 170 7.26 -1.87 4.61
N PHE A 171 6.65 -3.05 4.51
CA PHE A 171 6.34 -3.92 5.64
C PHE A 171 6.99 -5.28 5.43
N LEU A 172 7.66 -5.80 6.46
CA LEU A 172 8.17 -7.17 6.51
C LEU A 172 7.28 -7.99 7.45
N VAL A 173 6.61 -9.00 6.92
CA VAL A 173 5.58 -9.75 7.66
C VAL A 173 5.95 -11.22 7.76
N GLY A 174 6.16 -11.69 8.99
CA GLY A 174 6.35 -13.10 9.32
C GLY A 174 5.02 -13.77 9.63
N THR A 175 4.57 -14.69 8.79
CA THR A 175 3.32 -15.45 8.98
C THR A 175 3.55 -16.75 9.73
N LYS A 176 2.48 -17.49 10.01
CA LYS A 176 2.49 -18.80 10.68
C LYS A 176 3.10 -18.76 12.08
N ARG A 177 2.95 -17.63 12.77
CA ARG A 177 3.41 -17.45 14.15
C ARG A 177 2.88 -18.52 15.11
N ASP A 178 1.69 -19.04 14.84
CA ASP A 178 1.03 -20.11 15.59
C ASP A 178 1.77 -21.46 15.57
N LEU A 179 2.66 -21.68 14.60
CA LEU A 179 3.45 -22.91 14.50
C LEU A 179 4.73 -22.86 15.34
N MET A 180 5.05 -21.72 15.95
CA MET A 180 6.27 -21.53 16.74
C MET A 180 5.95 -21.37 18.23
N SER A 181 6.77 -21.99 19.06
CA SER A 181 6.81 -21.66 20.50
C SER A 181 7.44 -20.28 20.71
N GLU A 182 7.18 -19.67 21.86
CA GLU A 182 7.72 -18.35 22.20
C GLU A 182 9.26 -18.31 22.11
N GLY A 183 9.93 -19.30 22.71
CA GLY A 183 11.40 -19.37 22.70
C GLY A 183 12.00 -19.56 21.30
N ALA A 184 11.37 -20.39 20.45
CA ALA A 184 11.81 -20.56 19.07
C ALA A 184 11.58 -19.29 18.23
N TYR A 185 10.45 -18.61 18.46
CA TYR A 185 10.11 -17.38 17.76
C TYR A 185 11.09 -16.23 18.06
N GLN A 186 11.56 -16.08 19.30
CA GLN A 186 12.50 -15.00 19.67
C GLN A 186 13.80 -15.00 18.85
N GLN A 187 14.27 -16.19 18.45
CA GLN A 187 15.47 -16.32 17.61
C GLN A 187 15.23 -15.80 16.19
N ILE A 188 14.12 -16.21 15.56
CA ILE A 188 13.77 -15.77 14.21
C ILE A 188 13.37 -14.28 14.20
N GLU A 189 12.69 -13.81 15.24
CA GLU A 189 12.29 -12.41 15.40
C GLU A 189 13.51 -11.49 15.42
N THR A 190 14.55 -11.85 16.16
CA THR A 190 15.79 -11.05 16.22
C THR A 190 16.43 -10.87 14.85
N GLN A 191 16.42 -11.93 14.03
CA GLN A 191 16.94 -11.88 12.66
C GLN A 191 16.02 -11.07 11.74
N ALA A 192 14.70 -11.29 11.84
CA ALA A 192 13.71 -10.57 11.04
C ALA A 192 13.74 -9.06 11.31
N ARG A 193 13.93 -8.64 12.57
CA ARG A 193 14.10 -7.22 12.92
C ARG A 193 15.34 -6.60 12.25
N ARG A 194 16.47 -7.32 12.22
CA ARG A 194 17.70 -6.85 11.54
C ARG A 194 17.48 -6.73 10.03
N VAL A 195 16.82 -7.71 9.43
CA VAL A 195 16.47 -7.67 8.00
C VAL A 195 15.53 -6.50 7.73
N ALA A 196 14.48 -6.30 8.54
CA ALA A 196 13.55 -5.18 8.40
C ALA A 196 14.26 -3.83 8.45
N GLN A 197 15.18 -3.63 9.40
CA GLN A 197 16.00 -2.42 9.48
C GLN A 197 16.83 -2.20 8.20
N GLY A 198 17.49 -3.24 7.69
CA GLY A 198 18.26 -3.15 6.44
C GLY A 198 17.39 -2.86 5.21
N LEU A 199 16.13 -3.28 5.22
CA LEU A 199 15.15 -3.02 4.15
C LEU A 199 14.46 -1.65 4.30
N GLY A 200 14.58 -0.99 5.45
CA GLY A 200 13.78 0.19 5.79
C GLY A 200 12.29 -0.14 5.98
N ALA A 201 11.99 -1.35 6.46
CA ALA A 201 10.64 -1.89 6.60
C ALA A 201 10.17 -1.92 8.06
N GLU A 202 8.85 -1.79 8.28
CA GLU A 202 8.23 -2.08 9.57
C GLU A 202 7.99 -3.59 9.72
N TYR A 203 8.48 -4.20 10.80
CA TYR A 203 8.34 -5.64 11.04
C TYR A 203 7.05 -6.00 11.78
N TRP A 204 6.36 -7.06 11.34
CA TRP A 204 5.19 -7.65 11.98
C TRP A 204 5.26 -9.17 12.00
N ALA A 205 4.77 -9.79 13.07
CA ALA A 205 4.48 -11.22 13.10
C ALA A 205 2.99 -11.49 13.28
N VAL A 206 2.47 -12.39 12.45
CA VAL A 206 1.03 -12.64 12.33
C VAL A 206 0.73 -14.13 12.23
N SER A 207 -0.51 -14.50 12.50
CA SER A 207 -1.05 -15.79 12.13
C SER A 207 -2.37 -15.64 11.39
N SER A 208 -2.38 -16.00 10.11
CA SER A 208 -3.63 -16.09 9.34
C SER A 208 -4.55 -17.19 9.87
N LYS A 209 -4.01 -18.19 10.57
CA LYS A 209 -4.81 -19.29 11.14
C LYS A 209 -5.62 -18.79 12.33
N THR A 210 -4.97 -18.15 13.30
CA THR A 210 -5.62 -17.67 14.53
C THR A 210 -6.24 -16.28 14.38
N GLY A 211 -5.82 -15.51 13.38
CA GLY A 211 -6.15 -14.09 13.23
C GLY A 211 -5.19 -13.15 13.99
N ASP A 212 -4.23 -13.70 14.73
CA ASP A 212 -3.32 -12.91 15.56
C ASP A 212 -2.56 -11.86 14.76
N ASN A 213 -2.64 -10.61 15.23
CA ASN A 213 -2.08 -9.39 14.63
C ASN A 213 -2.49 -9.05 13.19
N VAL A 214 -3.39 -9.81 12.56
CA VAL A 214 -3.76 -9.58 11.15
C VAL A 214 -4.51 -8.25 11.01
N GLU A 215 -5.55 -8.03 11.81
CA GLU A 215 -6.32 -6.79 11.77
C GLU A 215 -5.46 -5.57 12.10
N ALA A 216 -4.68 -5.65 13.19
CA ALA A 216 -3.79 -4.59 13.64
C ALA A 216 -2.77 -4.18 12.56
N LEU A 217 -2.18 -5.15 11.86
CA LEU A 217 -1.28 -4.91 10.74
C LEU A 217 -1.96 -4.10 9.62
N PHE A 218 -3.14 -4.51 9.17
CA PHE A 218 -3.80 -3.84 8.05
C PHE A 218 -4.39 -2.47 8.43
N LEU A 219 -4.86 -2.29 9.67
CA LEU A 219 -5.22 -0.97 10.20
C LEU A 219 -4.00 -0.03 10.18
N ARG A 220 -2.84 -0.51 10.62
CA ARG A 220 -1.59 0.25 10.60
C ARG A 220 -1.18 0.64 9.17
N VAL A 221 -1.23 -0.31 8.24
CA VAL A 221 -0.91 -0.07 6.83
C VAL A 221 -1.85 0.98 6.23
N ALA A 222 -3.16 0.83 6.43
CA ALA A 222 -4.15 1.74 5.88
C ALA A 222 -3.97 3.17 6.43
N ALA A 223 -3.74 3.30 7.74
CA ALA A 223 -3.54 4.59 8.39
C ALA A 223 -2.27 5.30 7.89
N LEU A 224 -1.14 4.59 7.79
CA LEU A 224 0.11 5.17 7.29
C LEU A 224 0.01 5.54 5.80
N ALA A 225 -0.60 4.69 4.98
CA ALA A 225 -0.79 4.96 3.56
C ALA A 225 -1.70 6.17 3.33
N PHE A 226 -2.79 6.28 4.10
CA PHE A 226 -3.65 7.46 4.11
C PHE A 226 -2.89 8.72 4.51
N ASN A 227 -2.14 8.66 5.62
CA ASN A 227 -1.36 9.79 6.12
C ASN A 227 -0.35 10.30 5.07
N GLN A 228 0.42 9.39 4.47
CA GLN A 228 1.37 9.74 3.41
C GLN A 228 0.68 10.31 2.17
N ALA A 229 -0.46 9.75 1.76
CA ALA A 229 -1.18 10.21 0.57
C ALA A 229 -1.77 11.62 0.76
N VAL A 230 -2.32 11.92 1.95
CA VAL A 230 -2.81 13.27 2.28
C VAL A 230 -1.66 14.28 2.33
N LEU A 231 -0.52 13.93 2.94
CA LEU A 231 0.65 14.82 2.97
C LEU A 231 1.15 15.18 1.58
N GLN A 232 1.20 14.20 0.67
CA GLN A 232 1.62 14.42 -0.71
C GLN A 232 0.67 15.37 -1.46
N GLU A 233 -0.64 15.26 -1.23
CA GLU A 233 -1.62 16.18 -1.85
C GLU A 233 -1.51 17.60 -1.29
N VAL A 234 -1.37 17.75 0.04
CA VAL A 234 -1.24 19.05 0.69
C VAL A 234 0.00 19.78 0.17
N GLN A 235 1.14 19.09 0.10
CA GLN A 235 2.40 19.65 -0.42
C GLN A 235 2.33 19.97 -1.92
N GLY A 236 1.65 19.14 -2.71
CA GLY A 236 1.40 19.40 -4.14
C GLY A 236 0.53 20.63 -4.36
N CYS A 237 -0.46 20.88 -3.50
CA CYS A 237 -1.29 22.09 -3.58
C CYS A 237 -0.52 23.37 -3.26
N GLU A 238 0.46 23.33 -2.34
CA GLU A 238 1.26 24.51 -1.97
C GLU A 238 2.23 24.94 -3.09
N THR A 239 2.84 23.97 -3.78
CA THR A 239 3.73 24.25 -4.92
C THR A 239 2.97 24.89 -6.08
N HIS A 240 1.73 24.47 -6.36
CA HIS A 240 0.86 25.11 -7.36
C HIS A 240 0.40 26.52 -6.97
N LYS A 241 0.19 26.80 -5.67
CA LYS A 241 -0.14 28.17 -5.19
C LYS A 241 1.02 29.15 -5.39
N HIS A 242 2.27 28.69 -5.23
CA HIS A 242 3.43 29.56 -5.46
C HIS A 242 3.69 29.86 -6.94
N THR A 243 3.36 28.97 -7.87
CA THR A 243 3.47 29.27 -9.31
C THR A 243 2.33 30.16 -9.82
N ALA A 244 1.15 30.10 -9.17
CA ALA A 244 -0.01 30.92 -9.54
C ALA A 244 0.06 32.39 -9.08
N THR A 245 1.13 32.79 -8.36
CA THR A 245 1.34 34.18 -7.95
C THR A 245 2.21 34.93 -8.96
N VAL A 246 1.86 34.88 -10.25
CA VAL A 246 2.42 35.80 -11.25
C VAL A 246 1.58 37.07 -11.23
N LYS A 247 2.23 38.18 -10.87
CA LYS A 247 1.67 39.52 -10.71
C LYS A 247 0.79 39.91 -11.91
N ILE A 248 -0.49 40.13 -11.66
CA ILE A 248 -1.38 40.83 -12.61
C ILE A 248 -1.02 42.30 -12.54
N GLY A 249 -0.25 42.76 -13.52
CA GLY A 249 0.09 44.16 -13.67
C GLY A 249 1.30 44.33 -14.58
N GLU A 250 1.10 44.25 -15.89
CA GLU A 250 1.46 45.32 -16.84
C GLU A 250 1.12 44.90 -18.29
N LYS A 251 0.80 45.93 -19.07
CA LYS A 251 0.12 45.95 -20.38
C LYS A 251 0.64 44.94 -21.41
N LEU A 252 -0.29 44.22 -22.06
CA LEU A 252 -0.07 43.51 -23.32
C LEU A 252 -0.30 44.49 -24.49
N ASP A 253 0.77 44.88 -25.16
CA ASP A 253 0.69 45.51 -26.49
C ASP A 253 0.44 44.44 -27.56
N ASN A 254 -0.57 44.72 -28.38
CA ASN A 254 -0.97 43.93 -29.55
C ASN A 254 0.14 43.86 -30.59
N THR A 255 0.59 42.65 -30.94
CA THR A 255 1.19 42.37 -32.25
C THR A 255 0.69 41.03 -32.78
N TYR A 256 -0.33 41.09 -33.63
CA TYR A 256 -0.71 39.98 -34.51
C TYR A 256 0.18 40.05 -35.75
N GLU A 257 1.19 39.18 -35.84
CA GLU A 257 1.85 38.87 -37.12
C GLU A 257 1.47 37.45 -37.59
N THR A 258 0.73 37.43 -38.68
CA THR A 258 0.34 36.27 -39.46
C THR A 258 1.56 35.54 -40.05
N ARG A 259 1.73 34.24 -39.77
CA ARG A 259 2.61 33.36 -40.55
C ARG A 259 1.82 32.32 -41.35
N LYS A 260 1.97 32.44 -42.66
CA LYS A 260 1.39 31.61 -43.74
C LYS A 260 1.87 30.15 -43.65
N ARG A 261 0.96 29.20 -43.88
CA ARG A 261 1.25 27.77 -44.12
C ARG A 261 1.85 27.58 -45.52
N SER A 262 3.03 26.98 -45.63
CA SER A 262 3.54 26.42 -46.90
C SER A 262 3.06 24.98 -47.07
N LYS A 263 2.47 24.68 -48.23
CA LYS A 263 2.08 23.33 -48.65
C LYS A 263 3.31 22.61 -49.20
N CYS A 264 3.59 21.39 -48.72
CA CYS A 264 4.55 20.49 -49.33
C CYS A 264 3.80 19.51 -50.23
N ALA A 265 4.15 19.47 -51.51
CA ALA A 265 3.56 18.60 -52.53
C ALA A 265 4.68 17.82 -53.22
N ALA A 266 4.87 16.55 -52.86
CA ALA A 266 5.62 15.58 -53.66
C ALA A 266 5.38 14.15 -53.14
N CYS A 267 4.28 13.53 -53.55
CA CYS A 267 4.14 12.07 -53.55
C CYS A 267 3.08 11.67 -54.57
N ARG A 268 3.54 11.32 -55.79
CA ARG A 268 2.84 10.50 -56.79
C ARG A 268 3.76 10.24 -57.98
N LYS A 269 4.42 9.08 -57.98
CA LYS A 269 4.34 8.05 -59.02
C LYS A 269 5.14 6.84 -58.57
#